data_AF-A0A931QBP9-F1
#
_entry.id   AF-A0A931QBP9-F1
#
_cell.length_a   1.000
_cell.length_b   1.000
_cell.length_c   1.000
_cell.angle_alpha   90.00
_cell.angle_beta   90.00
_cell.angle_gamma   90.00
#
_symmetry.space_group_name_H-M   'P 1'
#
loop_
_entity.id
_entity.type
_entity.pdbx_description
1 polymer ?
#
loop_
_entity_poly.entity_id
_entity_poly.type
_entity_poly.pdbx_seq_one_letter_code
_entity_poly.pdbx_strand_id
1 'polypeptide(L)' 'MLRIEQVSASYGNTPVLFGVNLDVPEKGLVCLMGHNGVGKTT' A
#
# COMPACT_ATOMS: atom_id res chain seq x y z
N MET A 1 10.86 12.37 -4.85
CA MET A 1 9.78 11.49 -5.37
C MET A 1 9.93 10.10 -4.75
N LEU A 2 8.86 9.44 -4.28
CA LEU A 2 8.90 8.05 -3.78
C LEU A 2 8.15 7.15 -4.75
N ARG A 3 8.74 6.01 -5.11
CA ARG A 3 8.14 5.00 -5.98
C ARG A 3 8.35 3.62 -5.37
N ILE A 4 7.28 2.84 -5.31
CA ILE A 4 7.29 1.46 -4.83
C ILE A 4 6.52 0.59 -5.82
N GLU A 5 7.11 -0.56 -6.14
CA GLU A 5 6.60 -1.47 -7.15
C GLU A 5 6.43 -2.87 -6.57
N GLN A 6 5.35 -3.52 -6.98
CA GLN A 6 5.04 -4.92 -6.65
C GLN A 6 5.02 -5.22 -5.14
N VAL A 7 4.57 -4.25 -4.33
CA VAL A 7 4.49 -4.40 -2.88
C VAL A 7 3.41 -5.43 -2.54
N SER A 8 3.83 -6.46 -1.80
CA SER A 8 2.95 -7.47 -1.21
C SER A 8 3.21 -7.55 0.28
N ALA A 9 2.16 -7.69 1.07
CA ALA A 9 2.23 -7.70 2.53
C ALA A 9 1.14 -8.59 3.11
N SER A 10 1.43 -9.17 4.28
CA SER A 10 0.53 -10.07 5.00
C SER A 10 0.56 -9.77 6.49
N TYR A 11 -0.57 -9.96 7.16
CA TYR A 11 -0.61 -10.04 8.62
C TYR A 11 -0.75 -11.52 9.02
N GLY A 12 0.36 -12.08 9.53
CA GLY A 12 0.45 -13.52 9.75
C GLY A 12 0.22 -14.28 8.45
N ASN A 13 -0.76 -15.18 8.44
CA ASN A 13 -1.12 -15.98 7.27
C ASN A 13 -2.13 -15.32 6.33
N THR A 14 -2.56 -14.09 6.62
CA THR A 14 -3.56 -13.37 5.83
C THR A 14 -2.87 -12.35 4.91
N PRO A 15 -2.80 -12.59 3.60
CA PRO A 15 -2.29 -11.60 2.65
C PRO A 15 -3.26 -10.43 2.52
N VAL A 16 -2.71 -9.21 2.50
CA VAL A 16 -3.47 -7.95 2.48
C VAL A 16 -3.08 -7.00 1.36
N LEU A 17 -1.82 -7.00 0.91
CA LEU A 17 -1.38 -6.29 -0.29
C LEU A 17 -0.92 -7.32 -1.33
N PHE A 18 -1.32 -7.11 -2.59
CA PHE A 18 -1.06 -8.02 -3.71
C PHE A 18 -0.44 -7.25 -4.88
N GLY A 19 0.90 -7.23 -4.95
CA GLY A 19 1.63 -6.65 -6.09
C GLY A 19 1.27 -5.19 -6.40
N VAL A 20 1.09 -4.36 -5.38
CA VAL A 20 0.64 -2.97 -5.52
C VAL A 20 1.78 -2.06 -5.97
N ASN A 21 1.50 -1.17 -6.92
CA ASN A 21 2.41 -0.10 -7.36
C ASN A 21 1.89 1.25 -6.84
N LEU A 22 2.78 2.08 -6.30
CA LEU A 22 2.43 3.39 -5.77
C LEU A 22 3.54 4.42 -6.04
N ASP A 23 3.12 5.57 -6.55
CA ASP A 23 3.97 6.72 -6.83
C ASP A 23 3.53 7.91 -5.96
N VAL A 24 4.45 8.45 -5.17
CA VAL A 24 4.25 9.69 -4.41
C VAL A 24 5.03 10.82 -5.09
N PRO A 25 4.34 11.80 -5.69
CA PRO A 25 4.99 12.94 -6.30
C PRO A 25 5.66 13.84 -5.25
N GLU A 26 6.63 14.65 -5.68
CA GLU A 26 7.27 15.59 -4.77
C GLU A 26 6.27 16.62 -4.24
N LYS A 27 6.31 16.85 -2.93
CA LYS A 27 5.35 17.70 -2.19
C LYS A 27 3.89 17.25 -2.37
N GLY A 28 3.66 16.00 -2.77
CA GLY A 28 2.34 15.40 -2.97
C GLY A 28 1.86 14.58 -1.78
N LEU A 29 0.55 14.40 -1.71
CA LEU A 29 -0.13 13.55 -0.72
C LEU A 29 -0.91 12.47 -1.46
N VAL A 30 -0.74 11.22 -1.04
CA VAL A 30 -1.47 10.06 -1.56
C VAL A 30 -2.24 9.42 -0.40
N CYS A 31 -3.55 9.25 -0.55
CA CYS A 31 -4.40 8.57 0.43
C CYS A 31 -4.76 7.17 -0.04
N LEU A 32 -4.55 6.18 0.83
CA LEU A 32 -4.98 4.80 0.62
C LEU A 32 -6.33 4.57 1.31
N MET A 33 -7.37 4.26 0.53
CA MET A 33 -8.74 4.02 1.02
C MET A 33 -9.18 2.57 0.77
N GLY A 34 -10.07 2.06 1.64
CA GLY A 34 -10.58 0.68 1.53
C GLY A 34 -11.15 0.15 2.86
N HIS A 35 -11.77 -1.02 2.83
CA HIS A 35 -12.38 -1.67 4.00
C HIS A 35 -11.36 -1.98 5.10
N ASN A 36 -11.77 -2.07 6.36
CA ASN A 36 -10.87 -2.46 7.46
C ASN A 36 -10.25 -3.84 7.19
N GLY A 37 -8.96 -4.00 7.53
CA GLY A 37 -8.24 -5.27 7.34
C GLY A 37 -7.53 -5.47 6.01
N VAL A 38 -7.58 -4.51 5.07
CA VAL A 38 -6.93 -4.63 3.73
C VAL A 38 -5.51 -4.04 3.66
N GLY A 39 -4.82 -3.84 4.78
CA GLY A 39 -3.43 -3.34 4.76
C GLY A 39 -3.28 -1.84 4.52
N LYS A 40 -4.17 -1.01 5.10
CA LYS A 40 -4.11 0.46 4.97
C LYS A 40 -3.28 1.16 6.04
N THR A 41 -3.19 0.57 7.23
CA THR A 41 -2.57 1.19 8.42
C THR A 41 -1.19 0.59 8.71
N THR A 42 -0.69 -0.29 7.84
CA THR A 42 0.66 -0.86 7.89
C THR A 42 1.04 -1.25 6.47
#